data_AF-A0A4R6PL83-F1
#
_entry.id   AF-A0A4R6PL83-F1
#
_cell.length_a   1.000
_cell.length_b   1.000
_cell.length_c   1.000
_cell.angle_alpha   90.00
_cell.angle_beta   90.00
_cell.angle_gamma   90.00
#
_symmetry.space_group_name_H-M   'P 1'
#
loop_
_entity.id
_entity.type
_entity.pdbx_description
1 polymer ?
#
loop_
_entity_poly.entity_id
_entity_poly.type
_entity_poly.pdbx_seq_one_letter_code
_entity_poly.pdbx_strand_id
1 'polypeptide(L)'
;MDGSADFLGTQGNYSLIRSAGRRFPGLLIQGDTLSILVSDLREVGELLETADIEEARSAASELLTEFAAMQASYEVMMKEAGIKLPYAKNP
;
A
#
# COMPACT_ATOMS: atom_id res chain seq x y z
N MET A 1 -7.32 -23.10 10.27
CA MET A 1 -7.48 -22.31 9.04
C MET A 1 -6.53 -22.89 8.03
N ASP A 2 -7.01 -23.23 6.83
CA ASP A 2 -6.13 -23.50 5.69
C ASP A 2 -5.34 -22.22 5.42
N GLY A 3 -4.02 -22.26 5.67
CA GLY A 3 -3.11 -21.13 5.54
C GLY A 3 -2.48 -21.03 4.15
N SER A 4 -3.02 -21.73 3.15
CA SER A 4 -2.47 -21.67 1.79
C SER A 4 -2.67 -20.29 1.15
N ALA A 5 -1.67 -19.87 0.39
CA ALA A 5 -1.67 -18.63 -0.34
C ALA A 5 -0.91 -18.80 -1.65
N ASP A 6 -1.50 -18.31 -2.74
CA ASP A 6 -0.87 -18.31 -4.05
C ASP A 6 0.00 -17.05 -4.18
N PHE A 7 1.26 -17.22 -4.52
CA PHE A 7 2.11 -16.14 -4.97
C PHE A 7 1.84 -15.86 -6.46
N LEU A 8 1.49 -14.62 -6.80
CA LEU A 8 1.11 -14.23 -8.16
C LEU A 8 2.17 -13.38 -8.88
N GLY A 9 3.06 -12.72 -8.14
CA GLY A 9 4.12 -11.90 -8.72
C GLY A 9 4.78 -10.97 -7.71
N THR A 10 5.91 -10.38 -8.11
CA THR A 10 6.63 -9.34 -7.37
C THR A 10 6.95 -8.17 -8.29
N GLN A 11 6.80 -6.96 -7.77
CA GLN A 11 7.23 -5.74 -8.41
C GLN A 11 7.88 -4.82 -7.38
N GLY A 12 9.16 -4.50 -7.56
CA GLY A 12 9.94 -3.78 -6.57
C GLY A 12 9.97 -4.55 -5.24
N ASN A 13 9.55 -3.87 -4.16
CA ASN A 13 9.50 -4.42 -2.80
C ASN A 13 8.14 -5.05 -2.44
N TYR A 14 7.24 -5.20 -3.41
CA TYR A 14 5.87 -5.65 -3.18
C TYR A 14 5.60 -6.99 -3.83
N SER A 15 4.84 -7.85 -3.16
CA SER A 15 4.39 -9.12 -3.70
C SER A 15 2.87 -9.19 -3.74
N LEU A 16 2.32 -9.73 -4.83
CA LEU A 16 0.90 -9.98 -4.98
C LEU A 16 0.59 -11.41 -4.51
N ILE A 17 -0.23 -11.54 -3.46
CA ILE A 17 -0.54 -12.82 -2.83
C ILE A 17 -2.05 -13.01 -2.73
N ARG A 18 -2.55 -14.19 -3.11
CA ARG A 18 -3.96 -14.55 -2.92
C ARG A 18 -4.10 -15.64 -1.87
N SER A 19 -4.53 -15.27 -0.67
CA SER A 19 -4.88 -16.22 0.39
C SER A 19 -6.12 -17.04 0.01
N ALA A 20 -6.18 -18.28 0.50
CA ALA A 20 -7.35 -19.15 0.35
C ALA A 20 -8.64 -18.44 0.79
N GLY A 21 -9.70 -18.57 -0.02
CA GLY A 21 -11.02 -17.98 0.24
C GLY A 21 -11.15 -16.49 -0.07
N ARG A 22 -10.08 -15.79 -0.50
CA ARG A 22 -10.17 -14.40 -0.96
C ARG A 22 -10.38 -14.33 -2.47
N ARG A 23 -11.38 -13.55 -2.88
CA ARG A 23 -11.68 -13.29 -4.31
C ARG A 23 -10.56 -12.51 -5.00
N PHE A 24 -10.03 -11.51 -4.32
CA PHE A 24 -8.98 -10.63 -4.83
C PHE A 24 -7.68 -10.88 -4.09
N PRO A 25 -6.53 -10.87 -4.80
CA PRO A 25 -5.23 -10.88 -4.17
C PRO A 25 -5.01 -9.63 -3.31
N GLY A 26 -4.15 -9.73 -2.32
CA GLY A 26 -3.64 -8.61 -1.54
C GLY A 26 -2.20 -8.29 -1.91
N LEU A 27 -1.78 -7.07 -1.57
CA LEU A 27 -0.37 -6.67 -1.59
C LEU A 27 0.27 -7.08 -0.26
N LEU A 28 1.37 -7.83 -0.31
CA LEU A 28 2.20 -8.07 0.87
C LEU A 28 3.00 -6.81 1.17
N ILE A 29 2.88 -6.31 2.40
CA ILE A 29 3.70 -5.24 2.95
C ILE A 29 4.58 -5.85 4.04
N GLN A 30 5.90 -5.61 3.97
CA GLN A 30 6.83 -6.09 4.98
C GLN A 30 6.60 -5.35 6.31
N GLY A 31 6.90 -6.01 7.43
CA GLY A 31 6.62 -5.45 8.76
C GLY A 31 7.41 -4.19 9.09
N ASP A 32 8.63 -4.06 8.56
CA ASP A 32 9.45 -2.86 8.65
C ASP A 32 8.88 -1.70 7.82
N THR A 33 8.50 -1.94 6.56
CA THR A 33 7.80 -0.94 5.74
C THR A 33 6.51 -0.47 6.43
N LEU A 34 5.72 -1.41 6.96
CA LEU A 34 4.51 -1.07 7.71
C LEU A 34 4.81 -0.19 8.94
N SER A 35 5.88 -0.51 9.67
CA SER A 35 6.30 0.29 10.83
C SER A 35 6.70 1.71 10.44
N ILE A 36 7.39 1.89 9.31
CA ILE A 36 7.77 3.20 8.77
C ILE A 36 6.51 4.01 8.44
N LEU A 37 5.60 3.47 7.61
CA LEU A 37 4.36 4.17 7.23
C LEU A 37 3.52 4.61 8.44
N VAL A 38 3.49 3.78 9.50
CA VAL A 38 2.78 4.14 10.75
C VAL A 38 3.50 5.26 11.50
N SER A 39 4.84 5.28 11.49
CA SER A 39 5.63 6.35 12.08
C SER A 39 5.40 7.67 11.34
N ASP A 40 5.49 7.65 10.01
CA ASP A 40 5.31 8.84 9.17
C ASP A 40 3.90 9.42 9.33
N LEU A 41 2.87 8.56 9.42
CA LEU A 41 1.50 9.02 9.67
C LEU A 41 1.32 9.63 11.08
N ARG A 42 2.05 9.15 12.08
CA ARG A 42 2.03 9.75 13.42
C ARG A 42 2.66 11.14 13.41
N GLU A 43 3.79 11.30 12.71
CA GLU A 43 4.47 12.58 12.54
C GLU A 43 3.53 13.62 11.90
N VAL A 44 2.78 13.26 10.86
CA VAL A 44 1.74 14.14 10.29
C VAL A 44 0.74 14.59 11.36
N GLY A 45 0.28 13.67 12.23
CA GLY A 45 -0.63 13.99 13.33
C GLY A 45 -0.02 14.97 14.35
N GLU A 46 1.23 14.73 14.74
CA GLU A 46 1.97 15.59 15.68
C GLU A 46 2.16 17.00 15.11
N LEU A 47 2.51 17.13 13.83
CA LEU A 47 2.67 18.43 13.15
C LEU A 47 1.35 19.21 13.06
N LEU A 48 0.24 18.51 12.85
CA LEU A 48 -1.09 19.12 12.89
C LEU A 48 -1.46 19.61 14.29
N GLU A 49 -1.09 18.88 15.35
CA GLU A 49 -1.30 19.30 16.74
C GLU A 49 -0.48 20.54 17.11
N THR A 50 0.74 20.68 16.57
CA THR A 50 1.60 21.86 16.77
C THR A 50 1.26 23.03 15.84
N ALA A 51 0.21 22.92 15.02
CA ALA A 51 -0.18 23.89 14.00
C ALA A 51 0.91 24.22 12.96
N ASP A 52 1.83 23.28 12.73
CA ASP A 52 2.84 23.38 11.67
C ASP A 52 2.30 22.80 10.37
N ILE A 53 1.42 23.57 9.74
CA ILE A 53 0.60 23.10 8.61
C ILE A 53 1.43 22.84 7.35
N GLU A 54 2.48 23.62 7.10
CA GLU A 54 3.32 23.42 5.91
C GLU A 54 4.13 22.14 6.02
N GLU A 55 4.73 21.87 7.19
CA GLU A 55 5.46 20.62 7.41
C GLU A 55 4.51 19.42 7.41
N ALA A 56 3.35 19.52 8.06
CA ALA A 56 2.33 18.48 8.04
C ALA A 56 1.87 18.15 6.61
N ARG A 57 1.74 19.17 5.76
CA ARG A 57 1.39 19.02 4.35
C ARG A 57 2.52 18.34 3.56
N SER A 58 3.78 18.67 3.85
CA SER A 58 4.94 18.03 3.22
C SER A 58 4.96 16.54 3.55
N ALA A 59 4.96 16.20 4.85
CA ALA A 59 4.96 14.82 5.33
C ALA A 59 3.76 14.01 4.79
N ALA A 60 2.55 14.59 4.75
CA ALA A 60 1.39 13.93 4.17
C ALA A 60 1.53 13.69 2.65
N SER A 61 2.19 14.59 1.93
CA SER A 61 2.42 14.46 0.49
C SER A 61 3.45 13.36 0.17
N GLU A 62 4.48 13.23 1.01
CA GLU A 62 5.46 12.15 0.93
C GLU A 62 4.79 10.79 1.20
N LEU A 63 3.99 10.70 2.27
CA LEU A 63 3.24 9.50 2.60
C LEU A 63 2.25 9.10 1.48
N LEU A 64 1.56 10.07 0.89
CA LEU A 64 0.69 9.84 -0.26
C LEU A 64 1.47 9.32 -1.48
N THR A 65 2.68 9.85 -1.72
CA THR A 65 3.55 9.40 -2.80
C THR A 65 3.91 7.91 -2.64
N GLU A 66 4.25 7.50 -1.42
CA GLU A 66 4.57 6.10 -1.11
C GLU A 66 3.36 5.17 -1.31
N PHE A 67 2.20 5.53 -0.75
CA PHE A 67 0.97 4.73 -0.96
C PHE A 67 0.54 4.69 -2.43
N ALA A 68 0.73 5.77 -3.19
CA ALA A 68 0.46 5.78 -4.62
C ALA A 68 1.39 4.83 -5.39
N ALA A 69 2.67 4.75 -5.02
CA ALA A 69 3.62 3.80 -5.61
C ALA A 69 3.26 2.34 -5.28
N MET A 70 2.80 2.07 -4.05
CA MET A 70 2.26 0.76 -3.65
C MET A 70 1.05 0.38 -4.50
N GLN A 71 0.09 1.30 -4.64
CA GLN A 71 -1.11 1.08 -5.44
C GLN A 71 -0.76 0.86 -6.92
N ALA A 72 0.13 1.66 -7.50
CA ALA A 72 0.56 1.49 -8.89
C ALA A 72 1.20 0.11 -9.13
N SER A 73 2.02 -0.36 -8.19
CA SER A 73 2.64 -1.69 -8.26
C SER A 73 1.59 -2.81 -8.17
N TYR A 74 0.62 -2.68 -7.25
CA TYR A 74 -0.51 -3.60 -7.18
C TYR A 74 -1.29 -3.63 -8.51
N GLU A 75 -1.56 -2.48 -9.11
CA GLU A 75 -2.34 -2.40 -10.35
C GLU A 75 -1.63 -3.03 -11.55
N VAL A 76 -0.32 -2.86 -11.65
CA VAL A 76 0.49 -3.52 -12.68
C VAL A 76 0.50 -5.03 -12.48
N MET A 77 0.77 -5.53 -11.27
CA MET A 77 0.76 -6.97 -11.00
C MET A 77 -0.63 -7.60 -11.21
N MET A 78 -1.72 -6.90 -10.86
CA MET A 78 -3.08 -7.36 -11.13
C MET A 78 -3.36 -7.47 -12.64
N LYS A 79 -2.90 -6.49 -13.42
CA LYS A 79 -2.99 -6.53 -14.89
C LYS A 79 -2.20 -7.69 -15.48
N GLU A 80 -0.96 -7.91 -15.02
CA GLU A 80 -0.10 -9.00 -15.47
C GLU A 80 -0.67 -10.38 -15.12
N ALA A 81 -1.29 -10.52 -13.94
CA ALA A 81 -2.01 -11.72 -13.53
C ALA A 81 -3.36 -11.94 -14.25
N GLY A 82 -3.79 -11.00 -15.10
CA GLY A 82 -5.07 -11.06 -15.80
C GLY A 82 -6.29 -10.87 -14.89
N ILE A 83 -6.12 -10.27 -13.71
CA ILE A 83 -7.18 -10.10 -12.70
C ILE A 83 -7.70 -8.65 -12.75
N LYS A 84 -9.03 -8.50 -12.77
CA LYS A 84 -9.66 -7.18 -12.71
C LYS A 84 -9.45 -6.54 -11.34
N LEU A 85 -9.23 -5.23 -11.32
CA LEU A 85 -9.10 -4.47 -10.07
C LEU A 85 -10.40 -4.53 -9.24
N PRO A 86 -10.30 -4.57 -7.90
CA PRO A 86 -11.45 -4.58 -7.01
C PRO A 86 -12.05 -3.18 -6.76
N TYR A 87 -11.57 -2.17 -7.47
CA TYR A 87 -12.01 -0.78 -7.35
C TYR A 87 -11.94 -0.08 -8.73
N ALA A 88 -12.66 1.02 -8.87
CA ALA A 88 -12.50 1.92 -10.00
C ALA A 88 -11.22 2.75 -9.80
N LYS A 89 -10.44 2.95 -10.87
CA LYS A 89 -9.33 3.91 -10.82
C LYS A 89 -9.94 5.30 -10.68
N ASN A 90 -9.53 6.05 -9.65
CA ASN A 90 -9.83 7.47 -9.60
C ASN A 90 -9.01 8.17 -10.69
N PRO A 91 -9.60 9.13 -11.43
CA PRO A 91 -8.91 9.91 -12.45
C PRO A 91 -7.83 10.82 -11.87
#